data_AF-A0A2D9CCL5-F1
#
_entry.id   AF-A0A2D9CCL5-F1
#
_cell.length_a   1.000
_cell.length_b   1.000
_cell.length_c   1.000
_cell.angle_alpha   90.00
_cell.angle_beta   90.00
_cell.angle_gamma   90.00
#
_symmetry.space_group_name_H-M   'P 1'
#
loop_
_entity.id
_entity.type
_entity.pdbx_description
1 polymer ?
#
loop_
_entity_poly.entity_id
_entity_poly.type
_entity_poly.pdbx_seq_one_letter_code
_entity_poly.pdbx_strand_id
1 'polypeptide(L)'
;MARDYLEIEYQSNYVPQTIDIETDITTYTLKDAQGTIVQTLATIDDVGFEAYGTFLENVNPVVPFRSLPTYLIPEQNPSPLLTPTFEILVPENEGGKVPYINASGVSSLSYTSSATSILSGDGVILRIKRANCSKYGDGLKIIYINKYGAQQDLWFFLKNSKQIARTNEGYKSNIITYPSNSGAIYNQKNAANKVFNTQGKQTHSLSSGYYPEASNQLFEELLLSEHVWLEVFYRGKPAIVPVKVINSSIQFKTQINDRLIQYTMEFEEAFDYINNIR
;
A
#
# COMPACT_ATOMS: atom_id res chain seq x y z
N MET A 1 15.94 6.23 -11.91
CA MET A 1 16.80 5.20 -12.56
C MET A 1 16.93 3.97 -11.68
N ALA A 2 17.30 4.07 -10.40
CA ALA A 2 17.33 2.90 -9.51
C ALA A 2 15.94 2.33 -9.16
N ARG A 3 14.90 3.19 -9.13
CA ARG A 3 13.51 2.82 -8.84
C ARG A 3 12.98 1.64 -9.66
N ASP A 4 13.27 1.62 -10.97
CA ASP A 4 12.76 0.60 -11.89
C ASP A 4 13.33 -0.80 -11.62
N TYR A 5 14.39 -0.89 -10.79
CA TYR A 5 15.05 -2.13 -10.39
C TYR A 5 14.70 -2.56 -8.97
N LEU A 6 13.81 -1.85 -8.29
CA LEU A 6 13.31 -2.20 -6.96
C LEU A 6 11.88 -2.74 -7.06
N GLU A 7 11.72 -4.04 -6.85
CA GLU A 7 10.42 -4.69 -6.80
C GLU A 7 9.88 -4.69 -5.37
N ILE A 8 8.81 -3.94 -5.12
CA ILE A 8 8.20 -3.84 -3.79
C ILE A 8 7.15 -4.93 -3.59
N GLU A 9 7.36 -5.76 -2.58
CA GLU A 9 6.36 -6.69 -2.07
C GLU A 9 5.96 -6.38 -0.62
N TYR A 10 4.90 -7.03 -0.13
CA TYR A 10 4.54 -6.93 1.28
C TYR A 10 5.61 -7.62 2.15
N GLN A 11 6.24 -6.88 3.07
CA GLN A 11 7.09 -7.46 4.09
C GLN A 11 6.36 -7.51 5.43
N SER A 12 6.42 -8.64 6.12
CA SER A 12 5.79 -8.78 7.45
C SER A 12 6.53 -8.01 8.55
N ASN A 13 7.80 -7.64 8.32
CA ASN A 13 8.64 -6.90 9.27
C ASN A 13 8.47 -5.37 9.16
N TYR A 14 7.84 -4.87 8.09
CA TYR A 14 7.66 -3.44 7.77
C TYR A 14 8.99 -2.66 7.67
N VAL A 15 10.08 -3.38 7.41
CA VAL A 15 11.37 -2.77 7.08
C VAL A 15 11.36 -2.46 5.59
N PRO A 16 11.72 -1.23 5.16
CA PRO A 16 11.76 -0.89 3.74
C PRO A 16 12.67 -1.83 2.96
N GLN A 17 12.25 -2.16 1.75
CA GLN A 17 13.08 -2.86 0.79
C GLN A 17 14.04 -1.86 0.15
N THR A 18 15.29 -2.29 0.00
CA THR A 18 16.38 -1.44 -0.46
C THR A 18 17.01 -1.97 -1.73
N ILE A 19 17.69 -1.09 -2.44
CA ILE A 19 18.56 -1.40 -3.56
C ILE A 19 19.93 -0.76 -3.31
N ASP A 20 20.98 -1.52 -3.53
CA ASP A 20 22.35 -1.00 -3.47
C ASP A 20 22.67 -0.25 -4.77
N ILE A 21 23.27 0.93 -4.63
CA ILE A 21 23.60 1.83 -5.73
C ILE A 21 25.10 2.09 -5.66
N GLU A 22 25.82 1.60 -6.66
CA GLU A 22 27.25 1.81 -6.80
C GLU A 22 27.51 2.86 -7.89
N THR A 23 28.27 3.91 -7.55
CA THR A 23 28.68 4.95 -8.51
C THR A 23 30.19 4.98 -8.67
N ASP A 24 30.64 4.54 -9.84
CA ASP A 24 32.04 4.65 -10.26
C ASP A 24 32.24 5.81 -11.25
N ILE A 25 33.15 6.72 -10.91
CA ILE A 25 33.47 7.86 -11.76
C ILE A 25 34.93 7.76 -12.20
N THR A 26 35.14 7.59 -13.50
CA THR A 26 36.46 7.65 -14.12
C THR A 26 36.51 8.81 -15.12
N THR A 27 37.52 9.66 -14.97
CA THR A 27 37.77 10.80 -15.85
C THR A 27 38.91 10.51 -16.83
N TYR A 28 38.79 11.05 -18.05
CA TYR A 28 39.71 10.79 -19.16
C TYR A 28 40.26 12.10 -19.72
N THR A 29 41.45 12.04 -20.32
CA THR A 29 42.12 13.23 -20.89
C THR A 29 41.40 13.84 -22.11
N LEU A 30 40.59 13.04 -22.81
CA LEU A 30 39.80 13.49 -23.97
C LEU A 30 38.31 13.23 -23.71
N LYS A 31 37.47 13.93 -24.48
CA LYS A 31 36.02 13.73 -24.46
C LYS A 31 35.62 12.28 -24.82
N ASP A 32 34.39 11.92 -24.47
CA ASP A 32 33.78 10.63 -24.83
C ASP A 32 34.57 9.41 -24.32
N ALA A 33 35.17 9.55 -23.12
CA ALA A 33 36.00 8.53 -22.48
C ALA A 33 37.22 8.07 -23.31
N GLN A 34 37.80 8.98 -24.11
CA GLN A 34 38.99 8.69 -24.92
C GLN A 34 40.30 9.19 -24.29
N GLY A 35 41.42 8.70 -24.80
CA GLY A 35 42.76 9.03 -24.28
C GLY A 35 43.14 8.19 -23.06
N THR A 36 43.98 8.73 -22.17
CA THR A 36 44.39 8.06 -20.94
C THR A 36 43.48 8.41 -19.77
N ILE A 37 43.32 7.49 -18.83
CA ILE A 37 42.65 7.74 -17.55
C ILE A 37 43.43 8.82 -16.81
N VAL A 38 42.73 9.87 -16.38
CA VAL A 38 43.29 10.95 -15.55
C VAL A 38 43.16 10.56 -14.08
N GLN A 39 41.96 10.13 -13.70
CA GLN A 39 41.65 9.75 -12.33
C GLN A 39 40.43 8.84 -12.31
N THR A 40 40.51 7.77 -11.53
CA THR A 40 39.35 7.04 -11.02
C THR A 40 39.07 7.58 -9.62
N LEU A 41 37.87 8.13 -9.42
CA LEU A 41 37.40 8.53 -8.11
C LEU A 41 37.10 7.28 -7.28
N ALA A 42 37.08 7.44 -5.95
CA ALA A 42 36.62 6.37 -5.08
C ALA A 42 35.17 6.02 -5.43
N THR A 43 34.89 4.71 -5.47
CA THR A 43 33.53 4.18 -5.57
C THR A 43 32.67 4.75 -4.46
N ILE A 44 31.47 5.22 -4.82
CA ILE A 44 30.47 5.70 -3.88
C ILE A 44 29.39 4.63 -3.78
N ASP A 45 29.25 4.04 -2.60
CA ASP A 45 28.20 3.09 -2.28
C ASP A 45 27.05 3.83 -1.57
N ASP A 46 25.86 3.76 -2.15
CA ASP A 46 24.63 4.30 -1.61
C ASP A 46 23.57 3.20 -1.49
N VAL A 47 22.57 3.42 -0.63
CA VAL A 47 21.41 2.53 -0.49
C VAL A 47 20.14 3.33 -0.76
N GLY A 48 19.40 2.92 -1.78
CA GLY A 48 18.12 3.50 -2.15
C GLY A 48 16.94 2.69 -1.60
N PHE A 49 15.79 3.33 -1.42
CA PHE A 49 14.49 2.70 -1.18
C PHE A 49 13.39 3.53 -1.86
N GLU A 50 12.22 2.92 -2.06
CA GLU A 50 11.07 3.57 -2.70
C GLU A 50 10.52 4.67 -1.79
N ALA A 51 10.67 5.95 -2.14
CA ALA A 51 10.10 7.07 -1.39
C ALA A 51 9.87 8.27 -2.32
N TYR A 52 9.03 9.21 -1.89
CA TYR A 52 8.75 10.41 -2.67
C TYR A 52 8.65 11.68 -1.82
N GLY A 53 9.00 12.79 -2.46
CA GLY A 53 8.81 14.13 -1.95
C GLY A 53 7.72 14.87 -2.71
N THR A 54 7.07 15.82 -2.04
CA THR A 54 6.16 16.76 -2.71
C THR A 54 6.93 17.93 -3.31
N PHE A 55 6.33 18.60 -4.28
CA PHE A 55 6.94 19.76 -4.95
C PHE A 55 7.37 20.87 -3.96
N LEU A 56 6.58 21.09 -2.90
CA LEU A 56 6.86 22.12 -1.90
C LEU A 56 8.06 21.78 -1.00
N GLU A 57 8.49 20.52 -0.96
CA GLU A 57 9.64 20.07 -0.19
C GLU A 57 10.97 20.26 -0.93
N ASN A 58 10.93 20.86 -2.13
CA ASN A 58 12.08 21.11 -3.01
C ASN A 58 12.78 19.82 -3.47
N VAL A 59 13.96 19.98 -4.06
CA VAL A 59 14.78 18.88 -4.57
C VAL A 59 15.39 18.08 -3.42
N ASN A 60 15.41 16.76 -3.55
CA ASN A 60 16.02 15.81 -2.61
C ASN A 60 15.61 16.05 -1.14
N PRO A 61 14.30 15.99 -0.83
CA PRO A 61 13.85 16.15 0.55
C PRO A 61 14.39 15.02 1.42
N VAL A 62 14.75 15.37 2.64
CA VAL A 62 15.35 14.45 3.59
C VAL A 62 14.24 13.84 4.44
N VAL A 63 14.29 12.51 4.63
CA VAL A 63 13.40 11.83 5.56
C VAL A 63 13.54 12.48 6.95
N PRO A 64 12.43 12.89 7.59
CA PRO A 64 12.48 13.67 8.81
C PRO A 64 13.21 12.89 9.91
N PHE A 65 14.37 13.40 10.31
CA PHE A 65 15.16 12.91 11.43
C PHE A 65 15.49 14.10 12.34
N ARG A 66 15.41 13.88 13.65
CA ARG A 66 15.80 14.88 14.66
C ARG A 66 16.96 14.31 15.48
N SER A 67 17.43 15.03 16.50
CA SER A 67 18.46 14.50 17.41
C SER A 67 18.09 13.18 18.11
N LEU A 68 16.81 12.78 18.01
CA LEU A 68 16.23 11.54 18.51
C LEU A 68 15.47 10.87 17.34
N PRO A 69 15.29 9.54 17.32
CA PRO A 69 14.40 8.83 16.41
C PRO A 69 13.02 9.49 16.37
N THR A 70 12.32 9.38 15.25
CA THR A 70 10.96 9.92 15.11
C THR A 70 10.09 9.01 14.27
N TYR A 71 8.77 9.07 14.46
CA TYR A 71 7.83 8.31 13.66
C TYR A 71 7.69 8.92 12.27
N LEU A 72 7.53 8.06 11.27
CA LEU A 72 7.38 8.43 9.87
C LEU A 72 5.90 8.43 9.48
N ILE A 73 5.10 9.12 10.27
CA ILE A 73 3.67 9.33 10.05
C ILE A 73 3.34 10.80 10.26
N PRO A 74 2.20 11.31 9.74
CA PRO A 74 1.79 12.69 9.92
C PRO A 74 1.69 13.08 11.40
N GLU A 75 2.23 14.25 11.72
CA GLU A 75 2.10 14.85 13.03
C GLU A 75 0.70 15.46 13.21
N GLN A 76 0.10 15.32 14.39
CA GLN A 76 -1.23 15.87 14.65
C GLN A 76 -1.23 17.41 14.72
N ASN A 77 -0.14 18.01 15.24
CA ASN A 77 -0.03 19.45 15.47
C ASN A 77 1.37 19.95 15.06
N PRO A 78 1.69 19.96 13.76
CA PRO A 78 3.03 20.33 13.28
C PRO A 78 3.37 21.75 13.74
N SER A 79 4.28 21.85 14.71
CA SER A 79 4.76 23.13 15.23
C SER A 79 6.24 23.04 15.56
N PRO A 80 7.07 23.99 15.09
CA PRO A 80 8.50 23.99 15.37
C PRO A 80 8.81 24.26 16.85
N LEU A 81 7.82 24.67 17.66
CA LEU A 81 7.97 25.05 19.06
C LEU A 81 7.42 24.01 20.04
N LEU A 82 6.75 22.96 19.54
CA LEU A 82 6.11 21.95 20.38
C LEU A 82 6.78 20.59 20.21
N THR A 83 6.69 19.76 21.25
CA THR A 83 7.05 18.35 21.15
C THR A 83 6.12 17.67 20.15
N PRO A 84 6.65 16.95 19.15
CA PRO A 84 5.80 16.40 18.12
C PRO A 84 4.86 15.35 18.69
N THR A 85 3.61 15.40 18.24
CA THR A 85 2.55 14.51 18.72
C THR A 85 2.06 13.61 17.61
N PHE A 86 2.21 12.30 17.82
CA PHE A 86 1.81 11.28 16.89
C PHE A 86 0.64 10.48 17.43
N GLU A 87 -0.30 10.17 16.55
CA GLU A 87 -1.49 9.41 16.90
C GLU A 87 -1.90 8.49 15.75
N ILE A 88 -2.28 7.26 16.10
CA ILE A 88 -2.91 6.31 15.19
C ILE A 88 -4.25 5.85 15.76
N LEU A 89 -5.16 5.44 14.88
CA LEU A 89 -6.43 4.83 15.23
C LEU A 89 -6.41 3.37 14.81
N VAL A 90 -6.61 2.48 15.78
CA VAL A 90 -6.50 1.01 15.63
C VAL A 90 -7.70 0.37 16.32
N PRO A 91 -8.24 -0.77 15.84
CA PRO A 91 -9.27 -1.49 16.56
C PRO A 91 -8.82 -1.93 17.95
N GLU A 92 -9.79 -2.19 18.83
CA GLU A 92 -9.52 -2.93 20.06
C GLU A 92 -8.95 -4.32 19.75
N ASN A 93 -8.06 -4.80 20.61
CA ASN A 93 -7.44 -6.13 20.53
C ASN A 93 -6.53 -6.38 19.31
N GLU A 94 -6.23 -5.37 18.50
CA GLU A 94 -5.34 -5.49 17.34
C GLU A 94 -3.92 -5.00 17.62
N GLY A 95 -2.93 -5.83 17.27
CA GLY A 95 -1.52 -5.44 17.27
C GLY A 95 -1.11 -4.88 15.92
N GLY A 96 0.10 -4.35 15.81
CA GLY A 96 0.60 -3.85 14.54
C GLY A 96 1.98 -3.21 14.65
N LYS A 97 2.36 -2.49 13.59
CA LYS A 97 3.66 -1.86 13.46
C LYS A 97 3.51 -0.45 12.91
N VAL A 98 4.37 0.46 13.40
CA VAL A 98 4.42 1.84 12.92
C VAL A 98 5.81 2.11 12.35
N PRO A 99 5.90 2.77 11.19
CA PRO A 99 7.19 3.14 10.63
C PRO A 99 7.85 4.25 11.46
N TYR A 100 9.16 4.14 11.66
CA TYR A 100 9.98 5.13 12.36
C TYR A 100 11.39 5.14 11.79
N ILE A 101 12.16 6.19 12.06
CA ILE A 101 13.55 6.30 11.67
C ILE A 101 14.44 6.45 12.91
N ASN A 102 15.59 5.78 12.91
CA ASN A 102 16.63 5.87 13.94
C ASN A 102 18.01 6.09 13.29
N ALA A 103 19.08 6.08 14.09
CA ALA A 103 20.45 6.29 13.60
C ALA A 103 20.92 5.25 12.56
N SER A 104 20.28 4.08 12.50
CA SER A 104 20.54 3.01 11.53
C SER A 104 19.64 3.09 10.28
N GLY A 105 18.75 4.08 10.19
CA GLY A 105 17.84 4.28 9.07
C GLY A 105 16.37 3.99 9.39
N VAL A 106 15.58 3.81 8.33
CA VAL A 106 14.14 3.58 8.42
C VAL A 106 13.85 2.15 8.89
N SER A 107 12.92 2.00 9.83
CA SER A 107 12.58 0.75 10.48
C SER A 107 11.12 0.75 10.96
N SER A 108 10.71 -0.25 11.73
CA SER A 108 9.36 -0.38 12.29
C SER A 108 9.36 -0.66 13.79
N LEU A 109 8.39 -0.11 14.50
CA LEU A 109 8.17 -0.34 15.93
C LEU A 109 6.84 -1.07 16.12
N SER A 110 6.86 -2.18 16.86
CA SER A 110 5.66 -2.98 17.12
C SER A 110 4.89 -2.48 18.34
N TYR A 111 3.56 -2.62 18.31
CA TYR A 111 2.68 -2.42 19.45
C TYR A 111 1.78 -3.64 19.67
N THR A 112 1.42 -3.89 20.93
CA THR A 112 0.55 -5.01 21.32
C THR A 112 -0.93 -4.66 21.18
N SER A 113 -1.79 -5.68 21.27
CA SER A 113 -3.25 -5.56 21.19
C SER A 113 -3.88 -4.64 22.24
N SER A 114 -3.22 -4.43 23.38
CA SER A 114 -3.70 -3.61 24.50
C SER A 114 -2.94 -2.28 24.68
N ALA A 115 -1.89 -2.04 23.90
CA ALA A 115 -1.09 -0.82 24.02
C ALA A 115 -1.92 0.43 23.72
N THR A 116 -1.81 1.45 24.58
CA THR A 116 -2.42 2.78 24.37
C THR A 116 -1.38 3.83 23.97
N SER A 117 -0.10 3.49 24.08
CA SER A 117 1.01 4.27 23.57
C SER A 117 2.25 3.39 23.37
N ILE A 118 3.17 3.86 22.54
CA ILE A 118 4.52 3.31 22.38
C ILE A 118 5.55 4.44 22.42
N LEU A 119 6.75 4.08 22.85
CA LEU A 119 7.91 4.97 22.94
C LEU A 119 8.93 4.55 21.88
N SER A 120 9.44 5.53 21.13
CA SER A 120 10.64 5.29 20.32
C SER A 120 11.84 5.02 21.23
N GLY A 121 12.92 4.47 20.66
CA GLY A 121 14.19 4.24 21.38
C GLY A 121 14.65 5.40 22.27
N ASP A 122 14.46 6.64 21.81
CA ASP A 122 14.86 7.83 22.57
C ASP A 122 13.70 8.77 22.97
N GLY A 123 12.52 8.22 23.28
CA GLY A 123 11.49 8.90 24.08
C GLY A 123 10.39 9.68 23.35
N VAL A 124 10.22 9.56 22.04
CA VAL A 124 9.02 10.06 21.35
C VAL A 124 7.82 9.19 21.70
N ILE A 125 6.74 9.79 22.16
CA ILE A 125 5.50 9.08 22.42
C ILE A 125 4.60 9.13 21.19
N LEU A 126 4.12 7.96 20.78
CA LEU A 126 2.98 7.81 19.87
C LEU A 126 1.79 7.29 20.66
N ARG A 127 0.64 7.96 20.52
CA ARG A 127 -0.62 7.58 21.15
C ARG A 127 -1.41 6.64 20.23
N ILE A 128 -1.98 5.60 20.80
CA ILE A 128 -2.81 4.63 20.08
C ILE A 128 -4.24 4.81 20.57
N LYS A 129 -5.08 5.44 19.74
CA LYS A 129 -6.53 5.50 19.99
C LYS A 129 -7.14 4.18 19.58
N ARG A 130 -7.91 3.58 20.49
CA ARG A 130 -8.61 2.32 20.26
C ARG A 130 -10.04 2.59 19.83
N ALA A 131 -10.39 2.13 18.63
CA ALA A 131 -11.75 2.18 18.13
C ALA A 131 -12.51 0.94 18.62
N ASN A 132 -13.59 1.15 19.37
CA ASN A 132 -14.52 0.08 19.74
C ASN A 132 -15.60 0.00 18.67
N CYS A 133 -15.73 -1.14 18.00
CA CYS A 133 -16.66 -1.31 16.87
C CYS A 133 -17.53 -2.56 17.05
N SER A 134 -18.76 -2.37 17.50
CA SER A 134 -19.73 -3.46 17.72
C SER A 134 -20.75 -3.64 16.59
N LYS A 135 -20.78 -2.76 15.57
CA LYS A 135 -21.76 -2.84 14.48
C LYS A 135 -21.23 -3.40 13.16
N TYR A 136 -19.97 -3.13 12.80
CA TYR A 136 -19.39 -3.50 11.50
C TYR A 136 -18.17 -4.44 11.63
N GLY A 137 -17.97 -5.03 12.83
CA GLY A 137 -16.77 -5.80 13.17
C GLY A 137 -15.56 -4.91 13.44
N ASP A 138 -14.39 -5.52 13.57
CA ASP A 138 -13.11 -4.85 13.89
C ASP A 138 -12.56 -3.98 12.75
N GLY A 139 -13.29 -3.84 11.65
CA GLY A 139 -12.87 -3.11 10.46
C GLY A 139 -11.94 -3.92 9.55
N LEU A 140 -11.42 -3.28 8.51
CA LEU A 140 -10.43 -3.86 7.61
C LEU A 140 -9.14 -3.03 7.62
N LYS A 141 -8.01 -3.74 7.58
CA LYS A 141 -6.68 -3.14 7.54
C LYS A 141 -6.21 -3.00 6.09
N ILE A 142 -5.92 -1.77 5.71
CA ILE A 142 -5.17 -1.42 4.50
C ILE A 142 -3.72 -1.18 4.90
N ILE A 143 -2.80 -1.73 4.13
CA ILE A 143 -1.36 -1.54 4.28
C ILE A 143 -0.88 -0.87 3.00
N TYR A 144 -0.07 0.18 3.08
CA TYR A 144 0.46 0.85 1.91
C TYR A 144 1.88 1.35 2.15
N ILE A 145 2.60 1.68 1.07
CA ILE A 145 3.89 2.38 1.18
C ILE A 145 3.62 3.88 1.29
N ASN A 146 4.02 4.47 2.42
CA ASN A 146 3.87 5.91 2.65
C ASN A 146 4.95 6.73 1.92
N LYS A 147 4.89 8.06 2.03
CA LYS A 147 5.85 8.96 1.35
C LYS A 147 7.31 8.72 1.75
N TYR A 148 7.55 8.15 2.93
CA TYR A 148 8.88 7.86 3.46
C TYR A 148 9.36 6.45 3.09
N GLY A 149 8.62 5.72 2.26
CA GLY A 149 9.01 4.40 1.79
C GLY A 149 8.81 3.26 2.77
N ALA A 150 8.01 3.48 3.80
CA ALA A 150 7.74 2.48 4.81
C ALA A 150 6.31 1.96 4.72
N GLN A 151 6.13 0.69 5.07
CA GLN A 151 4.79 0.09 5.18
C GLN A 151 4.03 0.71 6.36
N GLN A 152 2.80 1.13 6.08
CA GLN A 152 1.95 1.81 7.05
C GLN A 152 0.53 1.24 7.04
N ASP A 153 0.02 1.00 8.24
CA ASP A 153 -1.35 0.53 8.45
C ASP A 153 -2.34 1.70 8.48
N LEU A 154 -3.49 1.52 7.84
CA LEU A 154 -4.67 2.38 7.95
C LEU A 154 -5.94 1.52 8.02
N TRP A 155 -6.82 1.83 8.96
CA TRP A 155 -7.99 1.03 9.25
C TRP A 155 -9.28 1.65 8.70
N PHE A 156 -10.20 0.78 8.25
CA PHE A 156 -11.52 1.16 7.74
C PHE A 156 -12.58 0.50 8.61
N PHE A 157 -13.22 1.29 9.48
CA PHE A 157 -14.06 0.79 10.57
C PHE A 157 -15.54 0.65 10.24
N LEU A 158 -16.03 1.29 9.18
CA LEU A 158 -17.46 1.37 8.90
C LEU A 158 -17.87 0.41 7.79
N LYS A 159 -18.71 0.86 6.86
CA LYS A 159 -19.27 0.03 5.81
C LYS A 159 -18.16 -0.51 4.92
N ASN A 160 -18.21 -1.82 4.69
CA ASN A 160 -17.49 -2.52 3.64
C ASN A 160 -18.53 -3.12 2.68
N SER A 161 -18.37 -2.90 1.38
CA SER A 161 -19.10 -3.62 0.34
C SER A 161 -18.17 -4.18 -0.71
N LYS A 162 -18.42 -5.43 -1.12
CA LYS A 162 -17.63 -6.16 -2.11
C LYS A 162 -18.46 -6.40 -3.38
N GLN A 163 -17.84 -6.17 -4.53
CA GLN A 163 -18.42 -6.38 -5.85
C GLN A 163 -17.52 -7.30 -6.68
N ILE A 164 -18.13 -8.17 -7.50
CA ILE A 164 -17.42 -8.97 -8.50
C ILE A 164 -17.96 -8.62 -9.87
N ALA A 165 -17.08 -8.19 -10.77
CA ALA A 165 -17.36 -8.00 -12.19
C ALA A 165 -16.77 -9.17 -12.99
N ARG A 166 -17.47 -9.59 -14.05
CA ARG A 166 -17.07 -10.72 -14.89
C ARG A 166 -17.06 -10.31 -16.35
N THR A 167 -15.95 -10.54 -17.05
CA THR A 167 -15.83 -10.44 -18.50
C THR A 167 -15.64 -11.83 -19.10
N ASN A 168 -16.20 -12.09 -20.28
CA ASN A 168 -16.04 -13.37 -20.99
C ASN A 168 -16.33 -13.19 -22.48
N GLU A 169 -15.88 -14.16 -23.28
CA GLU A 169 -16.16 -14.24 -24.70
C GLU A 169 -17.13 -15.38 -24.99
N GLY A 170 -18.11 -15.14 -25.87
CA GLY A 170 -19.10 -16.12 -26.27
C GLY A 170 -18.80 -16.75 -27.63
N TYR A 171 -19.01 -18.05 -27.77
CA TYR A 171 -18.92 -18.75 -29.05
C TYR A 171 -20.05 -19.78 -29.20
N LYS A 172 -20.37 -20.11 -30.45
CA LYS A 172 -21.29 -21.21 -30.77
C LYS A 172 -20.49 -22.43 -31.17
N SER A 173 -20.69 -23.53 -30.45
CA SER A 173 -20.11 -24.83 -30.78
C SER A 173 -21.13 -25.70 -31.51
N ASN A 174 -20.69 -26.46 -32.50
CA ASN A 174 -21.51 -27.50 -33.09
C ASN A 174 -21.68 -28.64 -32.07
N ILE A 175 -22.94 -28.99 -31.78
CA ILE A 175 -23.31 -30.06 -30.84
C ILE A 175 -23.97 -31.25 -31.54
N ILE A 176 -24.09 -31.21 -32.87
CA ILE A 176 -24.69 -32.26 -33.70
C ILE A 176 -23.65 -33.36 -33.94
N THR A 177 -24.07 -34.60 -33.71
CA THR A 177 -23.31 -35.81 -34.03
C THR A 177 -24.10 -36.72 -34.96
N TYR A 178 -23.38 -37.47 -35.78
CA TYR A 178 -23.93 -38.37 -36.79
C TYR A 178 -23.46 -39.81 -36.51
N PRO A 179 -24.18 -40.56 -35.66
CA PRO A 179 -23.88 -41.96 -35.41
C PRO A 179 -24.18 -42.81 -36.65
N SER A 180 -23.43 -43.90 -36.82
CA SER A 180 -23.56 -44.81 -37.97
C SER A 180 -24.98 -45.37 -38.06
N ASN A 181 -25.63 -45.22 -39.23
CA ASN A 181 -26.96 -45.73 -39.54
C ASN A 181 -28.15 -45.10 -38.79
N SER A 182 -28.04 -43.84 -38.35
CA SER A 182 -29.18 -43.06 -37.82
C SER A 182 -29.17 -41.60 -38.29
N GLY A 183 -30.25 -40.87 -38.04
CA GLY A 183 -30.36 -39.44 -38.31
C GLY A 183 -29.46 -38.60 -37.39
N ALA A 184 -29.32 -37.30 -37.70
CA ALA A 184 -28.58 -36.36 -36.87
C ALA A 184 -29.14 -36.33 -35.44
N ILE A 185 -28.28 -36.49 -34.44
CA ILE A 185 -28.65 -36.39 -33.02
C ILE A 185 -27.83 -35.29 -32.34
N TYR A 186 -28.32 -34.79 -31.20
CA TYR A 186 -27.58 -33.86 -30.36
C TYR A 186 -27.92 -34.11 -28.89
N ASN A 187 -26.98 -33.79 -28.00
CA ASN A 187 -27.21 -33.88 -26.55
C ASN A 187 -27.87 -32.59 -26.06
N GLN A 188 -29.14 -32.65 -25.64
CA GLN A 188 -29.88 -31.51 -25.10
C GLN A 188 -29.25 -30.92 -23.81
N LYS A 189 -28.40 -31.70 -23.11
CA LYS A 189 -27.64 -31.23 -21.94
C LYS A 189 -26.33 -30.52 -22.31
N ASN A 190 -25.92 -30.54 -23.59
CA ASN A 190 -24.74 -29.83 -24.07
C ASN A 190 -25.17 -28.51 -24.71
N ALA A 191 -24.85 -27.40 -24.05
CA ALA A 191 -25.21 -26.07 -24.56
C ALA A 191 -24.46 -25.76 -25.86
N ALA A 192 -25.18 -25.34 -26.91
CA ALA A 192 -24.57 -24.91 -28.17
C ALA A 192 -23.84 -23.56 -28.02
N ASN A 193 -24.41 -22.63 -27.24
CA ASN A 193 -23.77 -21.37 -26.88
C ASN A 193 -22.91 -21.59 -25.63
N LYS A 194 -21.61 -21.31 -25.75
CA LYS A 194 -20.63 -21.47 -24.68
C LYS A 194 -19.89 -20.17 -24.45
N VAL A 195 -19.35 -20.03 -23.25
CA VAL A 195 -18.48 -18.92 -22.86
C VAL A 195 -17.08 -19.45 -22.60
N PHE A 196 -16.06 -18.68 -22.96
CA PHE A 196 -14.65 -18.98 -22.70
C PHE A 196 -13.92 -17.70 -22.27
N ASN A 197 -12.65 -17.84 -21.89
CA ASN A 197 -11.81 -16.74 -21.41
C ASN A 197 -12.48 -15.88 -20.33
N THR A 198 -13.09 -16.55 -19.34
CA THR A 198 -13.77 -15.83 -18.27
C THR A 198 -12.74 -15.25 -17.31
N GLN A 199 -12.77 -13.92 -17.15
CA GLN A 199 -12.00 -13.19 -16.16
C GLN A 199 -12.96 -12.60 -15.11
N GLY A 200 -12.50 -12.54 -13.86
CA GLY A 200 -13.24 -11.95 -12.76
C GLY A 200 -12.40 -10.87 -12.10
N LYS A 201 -13.00 -9.72 -11.81
CA LYS A 201 -12.38 -8.64 -11.05
C LYS A 201 -13.19 -8.37 -9.80
N GLN A 202 -12.50 -8.16 -8.69
CA GLN A 202 -13.13 -7.90 -7.41
C GLN A 202 -12.78 -6.50 -6.92
N THR A 203 -13.80 -5.78 -6.46
CA THR A 203 -13.67 -4.42 -5.93
C THR A 203 -14.23 -4.37 -4.51
N HIS A 204 -13.57 -3.63 -3.63
CA HIS A 204 -13.95 -3.41 -2.25
C HIS A 204 -14.15 -1.91 -2.02
N SER A 205 -15.33 -1.49 -1.59
CA SER A 205 -15.62 -0.12 -1.18
C SER A 205 -15.65 -0.05 0.34
N LEU A 206 -14.69 0.67 0.92
CA LEU A 206 -14.44 0.74 2.35
C LEU A 206 -14.64 2.17 2.86
N SER A 207 -15.38 2.31 3.97
CA SER A 207 -15.53 3.59 4.68
C SER A 207 -14.59 3.64 5.88
N SER A 208 -13.74 4.67 5.93
CA SER A 208 -12.64 4.79 6.90
C SER A 208 -13.14 4.81 8.34
N GLY A 209 -14.30 5.43 8.59
CA GLY A 209 -14.71 5.79 9.94
C GLY A 209 -14.35 7.23 10.24
N TYR A 210 -14.43 7.58 11.53
CA TYR A 210 -14.21 8.94 11.98
C TYR A 210 -12.77 9.10 12.44
N TYR A 211 -11.96 9.76 11.62
CA TYR A 211 -10.57 10.09 11.93
C TYR A 211 -10.45 11.56 12.34
N PRO A 212 -9.43 11.95 13.13
CA PRO A 212 -9.11 13.36 13.33
C PRO A 212 -8.61 13.99 12.01
N GLU A 213 -8.89 15.28 11.80
CA GLU A 213 -8.54 16.00 10.55
C GLU A 213 -7.06 15.92 10.19
N ALA A 214 -6.15 15.87 11.18
CA ALA A 214 -4.72 15.72 10.94
C ALA A 214 -4.34 14.41 10.23
N SER A 215 -5.25 13.42 10.22
CA SER A 215 -5.09 12.18 9.45
C SER A 215 -5.36 12.35 7.95
N ASN A 216 -5.76 13.53 7.45
CA ASN A 216 -5.94 13.80 6.02
C ASN A 216 -4.73 13.37 5.20
N GLN A 217 -3.53 13.66 5.70
CA GLN A 217 -2.29 13.31 5.03
C GLN A 217 -2.11 11.79 4.88
N LEU A 218 -2.63 10.96 5.81
CA LEU A 218 -2.62 9.50 5.65
C LEU A 218 -3.45 9.02 4.46
N PHE A 219 -4.59 9.67 4.24
CA PHE A 219 -5.48 9.35 3.13
C PHE A 219 -4.93 9.88 1.80
N GLU A 220 -4.25 11.02 1.81
CA GLU A 220 -3.49 11.54 0.67
C GLU A 220 -2.36 10.59 0.29
N GLU A 221 -1.53 10.19 1.25
CA GLU A 221 -0.42 9.26 1.02
C GLU A 221 -0.92 7.90 0.51
N LEU A 222 -2.03 7.38 1.04
CA LEU A 222 -2.65 6.15 0.53
C LEU A 222 -3.19 6.31 -0.90
N LEU A 223 -3.80 7.45 -1.23
CA LEU A 223 -4.29 7.73 -2.58
C LEU A 223 -3.14 7.80 -3.60
N LEU A 224 -2.00 8.35 -3.19
CA LEU A 224 -0.79 8.48 -4.03
C LEU A 224 0.08 7.23 -4.04
N SER A 225 -0.18 6.25 -3.18
CA SER A 225 0.64 5.05 -3.06
C SER A 225 0.44 4.11 -4.25
N GLU A 226 1.55 3.69 -4.87
CA GLU A 226 1.55 2.70 -5.95
C GLU A 226 1.42 1.25 -5.42
N HIS A 227 1.66 1.04 -4.13
CA HIS A 227 1.74 -0.28 -3.51
C HIS A 227 0.82 -0.36 -2.30
N VAL A 228 -0.28 -1.08 -2.46
CA VAL A 228 -1.33 -1.21 -1.44
C VAL A 228 -1.72 -2.68 -1.29
N TRP A 229 -1.96 -3.08 -0.05
CA TRP A 229 -2.46 -4.39 0.31
C TRP A 229 -3.67 -4.26 1.23
N LEU A 230 -4.58 -5.20 1.11
CA LEU A 230 -5.76 -5.33 1.93
C LEU A 230 -5.68 -6.65 2.71
N GLU A 231 -5.86 -6.58 4.02
CA GLU A 231 -6.05 -7.78 4.84
C GLU A 231 -7.49 -8.25 4.73
N VAL A 232 -7.69 -9.49 4.28
CA VAL A 232 -8.99 -10.15 4.18
C VAL A 232 -8.97 -11.48 4.93
N PHE A 233 -10.14 -11.98 5.32
CA PHE A 233 -10.25 -13.34 5.85
C PHE A 233 -10.51 -14.34 4.73
N TYR A 234 -9.58 -15.26 4.51
CA TYR A 234 -9.72 -16.38 3.59
C TYR A 234 -9.70 -17.70 4.36
N ARG A 235 -10.77 -18.50 4.25
CA ARG A 235 -10.93 -19.78 4.96
C ARG A 235 -10.66 -19.69 6.48
N GLY A 236 -11.10 -18.60 7.10
CA GLY A 236 -10.94 -18.37 8.54
C GLY A 236 -9.55 -17.94 9.00
N LYS A 237 -8.64 -17.58 8.07
CA LYS A 237 -7.32 -17.02 8.38
C LYS A 237 -7.15 -15.65 7.72
N PRO A 238 -6.41 -14.72 8.36
CA PRO A 238 -6.03 -13.48 7.70
C PRO A 238 -5.12 -13.78 6.50
N ALA A 239 -5.38 -13.11 5.39
CA ALA A 239 -4.62 -13.18 4.16
C ALA A 239 -4.38 -11.75 3.66
N ILE A 240 -3.16 -11.47 3.24
CA ILE A 240 -2.77 -10.18 2.68
C ILE A 240 -2.89 -10.27 1.16
N VAL A 241 -3.65 -9.35 0.58
CA VAL A 241 -4.02 -9.37 -0.83
C VAL A 241 -3.61 -8.05 -1.48
N PRO A 242 -2.84 -8.06 -2.58
CA PRO A 242 -2.46 -6.82 -3.26
C PRO A 242 -3.67 -6.19 -3.95
N VAL A 243 -3.83 -4.88 -3.78
CA VAL A 243 -4.92 -4.09 -4.33
C VAL A 243 -4.38 -2.78 -4.90
N LYS A 244 -5.17 -2.09 -5.72
CA LYS A 244 -4.92 -0.73 -6.16
C LYS A 244 -6.10 0.17 -5.79
N VAL A 245 -5.81 1.43 -5.45
CA VAL A 245 -6.85 2.45 -5.24
C VAL A 245 -7.43 2.83 -6.60
N ILE A 246 -8.76 2.79 -6.75
CA ILE A 246 -9.42 3.17 -8.02
C ILE A 246 -10.03 4.57 -7.98
N ASN A 247 -10.13 5.19 -6.81
CA ASN A 247 -10.53 6.60 -6.71
C ASN A 247 -9.51 7.46 -7.45
N SER A 248 -10.00 8.32 -8.35
CA SER A 248 -9.17 9.30 -9.06
C SER A 248 -9.01 10.61 -8.29
N SER A 249 -9.85 10.85 -7.28
CA SER A 249 -9.80 12.07 -6.46
C SER A 249 -10.48 11.86 -5.11
N ILE A 250 -10.02 12.61 -4.10
CA ILE A 250 -10.66 12.74 -2.79
C ILE A 250 -10.74 14.23 -2.47
N GLN A 251 -11.91 14.70 -2.03
CA GLN A 251 -12.06 16.06 -1.55
C GLN A 251 -11.71 16.10 -0.06
N PHE A 252 -10.50 16.56 0.24
CA PHE A 252 -10.06 16.75 1.61
C PHE A 252 -10.82 17.88 2.29
N LYS A 253 -11.32 17.62 3.48
CA LYS A 253 -11.98 18.64 4.30
C LYS A 253 -10.89 19.45 5.01
N THR A 254 -10.85 20.77 4.77
CA THR A 254 -9.90 21.70 5.38
C THR A 254 -10.64 22.82 6.13
N GLN A 255 -10.39 22.94 7.44
CA GLN A 255 -10.74 24.05 8.35
C GLN A 255 -12.22 24.50 8.47
N ILE A 256 -12.82 24.16 9.62
CA ILE A 256 -13.34 25.07 10.68
C ILE A 256 -13.66 24.14 11.88
N ASN A 257 -12.86 24.23 12.96
CA ASN A 257 -13.00 23.58 14.28
C ASN A 257 -13.10 22.05 14.34
N ASP A 258 -12.12 21.37 14.96
CA ASP A 258 -12.22 20.06 15.64
C ASP A 258 -13.23 19.07 15.04
N ARG A 259 -13.13 18.83 13.72
CA ARG A 259 -14.08 17.96 13.00
C ARG A 259 -13.44 16.63 12.68
N LEU A 260 -14.24 15.59 12.90
CA LEU A 260 -13.93 14.25 12.42
C LEU A 260 -14.10 14.21 10.90
N ILE A 261 -13.11 13.64 10.23
CA ILE A 261 -13.13 13.37 8.78
C ILE A 261 -13.54 11.91 8.56
N GLN A 262 -14.20 11.68 7.43
CA GLN A 262 -14.62 10.35 6.98
C GLN A 262 -14.51 10.31 5.47
N TYR A 263 -13.87 9.25 4.96
CA TYR A 263 -13.73 9.00 3.54
C TYR A 263 -14.27 7.63 3.18
N THR A 264 -14.72 7.48 1.94
CA THR A 264 -15.01 6.18 1.34
C THR A 264 -14.08 6.01 0.16
N MET A 265 -13.33 4.92 0.16
CA MET A 265 -12.37 4.58 -0.88
C MET A 265 -12.65 3.19 -1.42
N GLU A 266 -12.35 3.03 -2.69
CA GLU A 266 -12.58 1.85 -3.49
C GLU A 266 -11.23 1.26 -3.90
N PHE A 267 -11.13 -0.06 -3.76
CA PHE A 267 -9.93 -0.84 -4.01
C PHE A 267 -10.25 -1.96 -4.98
N GLU A 268 -9.48 -2.12 -6.04
CA GLU A 268 -9.57 -3.27 -6.97
C GLU A 268 -8.43 -4.24 -6.68
N GLU A 269 -8.73 -5.53 -6.60
CA GLU A 269 -7.69 -6.58 -6.47
C GLU A 269 -6.73 -6.53 -7.68
N ALA A 270 -5.43 -6.58 -7.42
CA ALA A 270 -4.39 -6.41 -8.45
C ALA A 270 -4.14 -7.70 -9.28
N PHE A 271 -5.09 -8.64 -9.27
CA PHE A 271 -5.03 -9.91 -9.98
C PHE A 271 -6.43 -10.34 -10.41
N ASP A 272 -6.50 -11.26 -11.38
CA ASP A 272 -7.75 -11.86 -11.77
C ASP A 272 -8.26 -12.82 -10.69
N TYR A 273 -9.51 -12.63 -10.27
CA TYR A 273 -10.17 -13.47 -9.26
C TYR A 273 -10.20 -14.96 -9.67
N ILE A 274 -10.26 -15.23 -10.97
CA ILE A 274 -10.13 -16.58 -11.51
C ILE A 274 -8.69 -16.77 -11.96
N ASN A 275 -7.98 -17.71 -11.32
CA ASN A 275 -6.65 -18.08 -11.77
C ASN A 275 -6.74 -18.84 -13.10
N ASN A 276 -6.38 -18.16 -14.19
CA ASN A 276 -6.32 -18.73 -15.54
C ASN A 276 -4.90 -19.16 -15.96
N ILE A 277 -3.91 -19.05 -15.08
CA ILE A 277 -2.56 -19.58 -15.32
C ILE A 277 -2.64 -21.10 -15.15
N ARG A 278 -2.34 -21.83 -16.23
CA ARG A 278 -2.35 -23.30 -16.30
C ARG A 278 -0.96 -23.84 -16.58
#